data_AF-A0A923J782-F1
#
_entry.id   AF-A0A923J782-F1
#
_cell.length_a   1.000
_cell.length_b   1.000
_cell.length_c   1.000
_cell.angle_alpha   90.00
_cell.angle_beta   90.00
_cell.angle_gamma   90.00
#
_symmetry.space_group_name_H-M   'P 1'
#
loop_
_entity.id
_entity.type
_entity.pdbx_description
1 polymer ?
#
loop_
_entity_poly.entity_id
_entity_poly.type
_entity_poly.pdbx_seq_one_letter_code
_entity_poly.pdbx_strand_id
1 'polypeptide(L)' 'MSTEPLSDELIERISPLRGAFSDIRPVINYYRVTRENRLLFGSATRFVEYTPNDFAARNRTLLAEVFPISGM' A
#
# COMPACT_ATOMS: atom_id res chain seq x y z
N MET A 1 4.92 -3.42 -4.32
CA MET A 1 4.51 -4.74 -3.74
C MET A 1 3.02 -4.93 -4.01
N SER A 2 2.55 -6.18 -4.09
CA SER A 2 1.12 -6.50 -4.18
C SER A 2 0.74 -7.44 -3.03
N THR A 3 -0.47 -7.29 -2.49
CA THR A 3 -1.07 -8.30 -1.59
C THR A 3 -1.55 -9.52 -2.36
N GLU A 4 -1.94 -10.57 -1.63
CA GLU A 4 -2.88 -11.56 -2.14
C GLU A 4 -4.26 -10.92 -2.46
N PRO A 5 -5.11 -11.57 -3.27
CA PRO A 5 -6.44 -11.05 -3.56
C PRO A 5 -7.23 -10.88 -2.27
N LEU A 6 -7.81 -9.69 -2.11
CA LEU A 6 -8.66 -9.33 -1.00
C LEU A 6 -10.13 -9.64 -1.35
N SER A 7 -10.97 -9.81 -0.33
CA SER A 7 -12.40 -9.98 -0.54
C SER A 7 -13.04 -8.74 -1.16
N ASP A 8 -14.11 -8.93 -1.93
CA ASP A 8 -14.87 -7.81 -2.51
C ASP A 8 -15.34 -6.84 -1.43
N GLU A 9 -15.84 -7.36 -0.29
CA GLU A 9 -16.27 -6.55 0.86
C GLU A 9 -15.14 -5.64 1.38
N LEU A 10 -13.92 -6.19 1.47
CA LEU A 10 -12.77 -5.41 1.92
C LEU A 10 -12.40 -4.34 0.90
N ILE A 11 -12.40 -4.67 -0.39
CA ILE A 11 -12.10 -3.73 -1.47
C ILE A 11 -13.11 -2.57 -1.50
N GLU A 12 -14.41 -2.86 -1.41
CA GLU A 12 -15.46 -1.84 -1.38
C GLU A 12 -15.31 -0.90 -0.18
N ARG A 13 -14.84 -1.42 0.96
CA ARG A 13 -14.58 -0.59 2.15
C ARG A 13 -13.36 0.31 2.00
N ILE A 14 -12.26 -0.18 1.41
CA ILE A 14 -10.97 0.55 1.40
C ILE A 14 -10.74 1.37 0.12
N SER A 15 -11.39 1.01 -0.99
CA SER A 15 -11.22 1.67 -2.29
C SER A 15 -12.47 1.49 -3.18
N PRO A 16 -13.63 2.04 -2.78
CA PRO A 16 -14.88 1.91 -3.54
C PRO A 16 -14.77 2.52 -4.94
N LEU A 17 -13.99 3.60 -5.08
CA LEU A 17 -13.74 4.24 -6.37
C LEU A 17 -12.67 3.51 -7.19
N ARG A 18 -11.97 2.53 -6.59
CA ARG A 18 -10.84 1.78 -7.18
C ARG A 18 -9.78 2.69 -7.81
N GLY A 19 -9.65 3.90 -7.28
CA GLY A 19 -8.74 4.93 -7.75
C GLY A 19 -7.28 4.61 -7.39
N ALA A 20 -6.38 5.36 -8.02
CA ALA A 20 -5.02 5.48 -7.56
C ALA A 20 -4.94 6.65 -6.58
N PHE A 21 -4.41 6.41 -5.39
CA PHE A 21 -4.32 7.39 -4.32
C PHE A 21 -2.87 7.55 -3.90
N SER A 22 -2.55 8.76 -3.43
CA SER A 22 -1.32 9.05 -2.72
C SER A 22 -1.62 9.94 -1.54
N ASP A 23 -0.85 9.80 -0.46
CA ASP A 23 -0.89 10.80 0.61
C ASP A 23 -0.19 12.11 0.19
N ILE A 24 -0.27 13.12 1.06
CA ILE A 24 0.31 14.46 0.86
C ILE A 24 1.63 14.66 1.62
N ARG A 25 2.23 13.60 2.17
CA ARG A 25 3.47 13.71 2.95
C ARG A 25 4.66 13.93 2.01
N PRO A 26 5.77 14.53 2.49
CA PRO A 26 6.97 14.71 1.66
C PRO A 26 7.54 13.41 1.09
N VAL A 27 7.30 12.29 1.78
CA VAL A 27 7.57 10.94 1.30
C VAL A 27 6.22 10.28 1.07
N ILE A 28 5.82 10.21 -0.20
CA ILE A 28 4.47 9.76 -0.55
C ILE A 28 4.34 8.24 -0.45
N ASN A 29 3.24 7.79 0.17
CA ASN A 29 2.73 6.44 -0.03
C ASN A 29 1.73 6.46 -1.18
N TYR A 30 1.94 5.61 -2.18
CA TYR A 30 1.06 5.37 -3.31
C TYR A 30 0.37 4.02 -3.17
N TYR A 31 -0.95 3.98 -3.41
CA TYR A 31 -1.70 2.74 -3.43
C TYR A 31 -2.82 2.74 -4.47
N ARG A 32 -3.12 1.55 -5.02
CA ARG A 32 -4.26 1.33 -5.92
C ARG A 32 -4.72 -0.11 -5.85
N VAL A 33 -5.99 -0.35 -6.15
CA VAL A 33 -6.54 -1.69 -6.29
C VAL A 33 -6.44 -2.15 -7.75
N THR A 34 -6.01 -3.39 -7.99
CA THR A 34 -5.98 -4.00 -9.33
C THR A 34 -7.36 -4.56 -9.70
N ARG A 35 -7.51 -5.07 -10.92
CA ARG A 35 -8.76 -5.71 -11.34
C ARG A 35 -9.02 -6.99 -10.54
N GLU A 36 -7.96 -7.69 -10.12
CA GLU A 36 -7.97 -8.96 -9.40
C GLU A 36 -8.06 -8.77 -7.87
N ASN A 37 -8.56 -7.61 -7.42
CA ASN A 37 -8.69 -7.26 -6.00
C ASN A 37 -7.40 -7.34 -5.19
N ARG A 38 -6.27 -7.02 -5.80
CA ARG A 38 -5.00 -6.90 -5.09
C ARG A 38 -4.72 -5.43 -4.78
N LEU A 39 -4.16 -5.16 -3.60
CA LEU A 39 -3.69 -3.83 -3.26
C LEU A 39 -2.22 -3.69 -3.67
N LEU A 40 -1.97 -2.85 -4.67
CA LEU A 40 -0.63 -2.42 -5.02
C LEU A 40 -0.23 -1.29 -4.09
N PHE A 41 0.95 -1.41 -3.49
CA PHE A 41 1.51 -0.42 -2.58
C PHE A 41 2.97 -0.15 -2.88
N GLY A 42 3.36 1.13 -2.80
CA GLY A 42 4.73 1.58 -2.85
C GLY A 42 4.91 2.90 -2.10
N SER A 43 6.03 3.02 -1.40
CA SER A 43 6.47 4.26 -0.76
C SER A 43 7.73 4.79 -1.46
N ALA A 44 7.85 6.11 -1.55
CA ALA A 44 9.15 6.71 -1.81
C ALA A 44 10.11 6.47 -0.63
N THR A 45 11.41 6.51 -0.87
CA THR A 45 12.44 6.48 0.16
C THR A 45 12.97 7.91 0.35
N ARG A 46 13.33 8.29 1.59
CA ARG A 46 13.99 9.59 1.83
C ARG A 46 15.27 9.69 1.00
N PHE A 47 15.55 10.89 0.50
CA PHE A 47 16.70 11.21 -0.35
C PHE A 47 18.08 11.00 0.33
N VAL A 48 18.13 10.82 1.66
CA VAL A 48 19.39 10.72 2.41
C VAL A 48 19.68 9.27 2.82
N GLU A 49 20.70 8.69 2.19
CA GLU A 49 21.62 7.59 2.61
C GLU A 49 21.07 6.28 3.20
N TYR A 50 19.75 6.07 3.26
CA TYR A 50 19.20 4.81 3.76
C TYR A 50 18.44 4.05 2.68
N THR A 51 19.11 3.07 2.09
CA THR A 51 18.49 2.04 1.25
C THR A 51 18.12 0.86 2.14
N PRO A 52 16.82 0.50 2.28
CA PRO A 52 16.42 -0.70 2.99
C PRO A 52 17.07 -1.95 2.39
N ASN A 53 17.58 -2.84 3.24
CA ASN A 53 18.02 -4.17 2.79
C ASN A 53 16.86 -5.05 2.33
N ASP A 54 15.66 -4.84 2.89
CA ASP A 54 14.43 -5.53 2.48
C ASP A 54 13.30 -4.52 2.21
N PHE A 55 13.14 -4.19 0.93
CA PHE A 55 12.07 -3.32 0.47
C PHE A 55 10.67 -3.92 0.63
N ALA A 56 10.53 -5.24 0.55
CA ALA A 56 9.23 -5.89 0.67
C ALA A 56 8.75 -5.83 2.12
N ALA A 57 9.59 -6.19 3.09
CA ALA A 57 9.27 -6.09 4.50
C ALA A 57 8.93 -4.64 4.90
N ARG A 58 9.72 -3.64 4.45
CA ARG A 58 9.39 -2.24 4.74
C ARG A 58 8.05 -1.81 4.14
N ASN A 59 7.76 -2.20 2.90
CA ASN A 59 6.48 -1.90 2.28
C ASN A 59 5.31 -2.59 3.00
N ARG A 60 5.49 -3.79 3.58
CA ARG A 60 4.46 -4.43 4.43
C ARG A 60 4.20 -3.63 5.70
N THR A 61 5.25 -3.17 6.37
CA THR A 61 5.10 -2.32 7.57
C THR A 61 4.35 -1.03 7.24
N LEU A 62 4.77 -0.32 6.20
CA LEU A 62 4.12 0.94 5.79
C LEU A 62 2.68 0.72 5.30
N LEU A 63 2.42 -0.41 4.64
CA LEU A 63 1.07 -0.78 4.24
C LEU A 63 0.15 -0.97 5.47
N ALA A 64 0.63 -1.67 6.49
CA ALA A 64 -0.13 -1.90 7.73
C ALA A 64 -0.38 -0.60 8.52
N GLU A 65 0.51 0.39 8.41
CA GLU A 65 0.30 1.73 8.98
C GLU A 65 -0.82 2.50 8.25
N VAL A 66 -0.91 2.39 6.92
CA VAL A 66 -1.94 3.07 6.11
C VAL A 66 -3.29 2.35 6.19
N PHE A 67 -3.28 1.02 6.20
CA PHE A 67 -4.47 0.17 6.28
C PHE A 67 -4.38 -0.72 7.53
N PRO A 68 -4.77 -0.22 8.71
CA PRO A 68 -4.70 -0.96 9.97
C PRO A 68 -5.86 -1.97 10.06
N ILE A 69 -5.81 -2.98 9.20
CA ILE A 69 -6.85 -4.01 9.07
C ILE A 69 -6.24 -5.33 9.49
N SER A 70 -6.89 -6.01 10.44
CA SER A 70 -6.47 -7.35 10.85
C SER A 70 -6.58 -8.32 9.67
N GLY A 71 -5.45 -8.86 9.20
CA GLY A 71 -5.40 -9.94 8.21
C GLY A 71 -4.96 -9.57 6.78
N MET A 72 -4.33 -8.40 6.57
CA MET A 72 -3.61 -8.07 5.32
C MET A 72 -2.16 -8.56 5.30
#